data_AF-A0A947E045-F1
#
_entry.id   AF-A0A947E045-F1
#
_cell.length_a   1.000
_cell.length_b   1.000
_cell.length_c   1.000
_cell.angle_alpha   90.00
_cell.angle_beta   90.00
_cell.angle_gamma   90.00
#
_symmetry.space_group_name_H-M   'P 1'
#
loop_
_entity.id
_entity.type
_entity.pdbx_description
1 polymer ?
#
loop_
_entity_poly.entity_id
_entity_poly.type
_entity_poly.pdbx_seq_one_letter_code
_entity_poly.pdbx_strand_id
1 'polypeptide(L)'
;MADDSKKQFARWRKTLGPRTAMLVDQVFELLLPPLFEQGFEWAGTTREFGVLADCRAGEIPLQRRLGEVWPTVIISFDHRKRSCFRIFFGVLPEVCQQLTEQGLVAIPRHEAHVFNGPSHWTVVRGQRQSNDNEFGFCPSHLSDLHRVDRLLRLGLAPEGLLREEVVFAHECMAELLAASVSGMPREWETAPLGRVGRHMQLLSTTHT
;
A
#
# COMPACT_ATOMS: atom_id res chain seq x y z
N MET A 1 2.73 -12.89 -16.76
CA MET A 1 2.25 -13.93 -15.82
C MET A 1 2.23 -13.39 -14.39
N ALA A 2 1.11 -12.79 -14.00
CA ALA A 2 0.84 -12.21 -12.67
C ALA A 2 0.43 -13.25 -11.60
N ASP A 3 0.60 -14.53 -11.92
CA ASP A 3 -0.15 -15.62 -11.31
C ASP A 3 0.47 -16.09 -9.98
N ASP A 4 1.76 -15.89 -9.78
CA ASP A 4 2.49 -16.40 -8.62
C ASP A 4 2.26 -15.55 -7.37
N SER A 5 2.30 -14.22 -7.46
CA SER A 5 1.93 -13.30 -6.37
C SER A 5 0.49 -13.56 -5.91
N LYS A 6 -0.43 -13.71 -6.88
CA LYS A 6 -1.83 -14.03 -6.62
C LYS A 6 -2.00 -15.39 -5.94
N LYS A 7 -1.25 -16.41 -6.36
CA LYS A 7 -1.23 -17.75 -5.72
C LYS A 7 -0.65 -17.69 -4.31
N GLN A 8 0.44 -16.96 -4.10
CA GLN A 8 1.07 -16.80 -2.78
C GLN A 8 0.12 -16.11 -1.81
N PHE A 9 -0.52 -15.01 -2.25
CA PHE A 9 -1.54 -14.32 -1.48
C PHE A 9 -2.74 -15.22 -1.18
N ALA A 10 -3.24 -15.97 -2.16
CA ALA A 10 -4.34 -16.91 -1.97
C ALA A 10 -4.00 -18.00 -0.95
N ARG A 11 -2.76 -18.50 -0.92
CA ARG A 11 -2.29 -19.44 0.11
C ARG A 11 -2.23 -18.79 1.49
N TRP A 12 -1.68 -17.58 1.60
CA TRP A 12 -1.65 -16.83 2.85
C TRP A 12 -3.05 -16.55 3.40
N ARG A 13 -3.99 -16.13 2.54
CA ARG A 13 -5.39 -15.86 2.91
C ARG A 13 -6.09 -17.05 3.56
N LYS A 14 -5.78 -18.28 3.16
CA LYS A 14 -6.33 -19.51 3.78
C LYS A 14 -5.88 -19.73 5.23
N THR A 15 -4.86 -19.01 5.68
CA THR A 15 -4.28 -19.17 7.02
C THR A 15 -4.67 -18.06 8.00
N LEU A 16 -5.65 -17.23 7.64
CA LEU A 16 -6.08 -16.07 8.40
C LEU A 16 -7.16 -16.44 9.43
N GLY A 17 -7.14 -15.72 10.56
CA GLY A 17 -8.27 -15.73 11.48
C GLY A 17 -9.49 -15.00 10.90
N PRO A 18 -10.71 -15.24 11.42
CA PRO A 18 -11.96 -14.71 10.84
C PRO A 18 -11.97 -13.19 10.64
N ARG A 19 -11.45 -12.42 11.61
CA ARG A 19 -11.41 -10.95 11.54
C ARG A 19 -10.50 -10.45 10.41
N THR A 20 -9.33 -11.05 10.26
CA THR A 20 -8.38 -10.65 9.22
C THR A 20 -8.86 -11.11 7.84
N ALA A 21 -9.49 -12.28 7.75
CA ALA A 21 -10.15 -12.72 6.53
C ALA A 21 -11.26 -11.75 6.09
N MET A 22 -12.12 -11.33 7.01
CA MET A 22 -13.17 -10.34 6.76
C MET A 22 -12.61 -9.00 6.24
N LEU A 23 -11.54 -8.49 6.87
CA LEU A 23 -10.85 -7.29 6.40
C LEU A 23 -10.31 -7.46 4.97
N VAL A 24 -9.69 -8.60 4.67
CA VAL A 24 -9.20 -8.92 3.32
C VAL A 24 -10.37 -8.94 2.33
N ASP A 25 -11.49 -9.54 2.69
CA ASP A 25 -12.67 -9.62 1.83
C ASP A 25 -13.22 -8.22 1.51
N GLN A 26 -13.29 -7.33 2.50
CA GLN A 26 -13.70 -5.94 2.31
C GLN A 26 -12.71 -5.17 1.42
N VAL A 27 -11.41 -5.40 1.54
CA VAL A 27 -10.40 -4.82 0.61
C VAL A 27 -10.66 -5.28 -0.82
N PHE A 28 -10.97 -6.56 -1.04
CA PHE A 28 -11.31 -7.08 -2.37
C PHE A 28 -12.62 -6.53 -2.93
N GLU A 29 -13.61 -6.26 -2.07
CA GLU A 29 -14.91 -5.72 -2.44
C GLU A 29 -14.86 -4.23 -2.76
N LEU A 30 -14.11 -3.44 -1.99
CA LEU A 30 -14.20 -1.98 -2.00
C LEU A 30 -12.96 -1.29 -2.57
N LEU A 31 -11.76 -1.79 -2.25
CA LEU A 31 -10.52 -1.09 -2.55
C LEU A 31 -9.90 -1.51 -3.88
N LEU A 32 -9.98 -2.80 -4.22
CA LEU A 32 -9.37 -3.34 -5.46
C LEU A 32 -10.13 -2.98 -6.75
N PRO A 33 -11.47 -3.01 -6.82
CA PRO A 33 -12.17 -2.80 -8.09
C PRO A 33 -11.86 -1.45 -8.76
N PRO A 34 -11.84 -0.31 -8.03
CA PRO A 34 -11.46 0.97 -8.62
C PRO A 34 -10.03 0.98 -9.19
N LEU A 35 -9.09 0.23 -8.58
CA LEU A 35 -7.73 0.10 -9.10
C LEU A 35 -7.71 -0.67 -10.42
N PHE A 36 -8.45 -1.78 -10.49
CA PHE A 36 -8.57 -2.56 -11.73
C PHE A 36 -9.25 -1.78 -12.86
N GLU A 37 -10.28 -0.99 -12.55
CA GLU A 37 -10.95 -0.10 -13.51
C GLU A 37 -10.00 0.96 -14.10
N GLN A 38 -9.00 1.39 -13.32
CA GLN A 38 -7.94 2.31 -13.75
C GLN A 38 -6.79 1.63 -14.49
N GLY A 39 -6.88 0.32 -14.76
CA GLY A 39 -5.87 -0.46 -15.47
C GLY A 39 -4.68 -0.88 -14.62
N PHE A 40 -4.81 -0.90 -13.29
CA PHE A 40 -3.83 -1.58 -12.46
C PHE A 40 -4.01 -3.09 -12.60
N GLU A 41 -2.90 -3.81 -12.63
CA GLU A 41 -2.87 -5.26 -12.68
C GLU A 41 -1.96 -5.81 -11.59
N TRP A 42 -2.15 -7.07 -11.21
CA TRP A 42 -1.23 -7.74 -10.29
C TRP A 42 0.20 -7.75 -10.87
N ALA A 43 1.15 -7.24 -10.11
CA ALA A 43 2.55 -7.33 -10.47
C ALA A 43 3.08 -8.75 -10.14
N GLY A 44 3.71 -9.39 -11.13
CA GLY A 44 4.26 -10.74 -10.99
C GLY A 44 5.55 -10.77 -10.15
N THR A 45 5.88 -11.92 -9.57
CA THR A 45 7.06 -12.15 -8.72
C THR A 45 8.24 -12.84 -9.45
N THR A 46 8.16 -13.06 -10.77
CA THR A 46 9.16 -13.84 -11.52
C THR A 46 10.09 -13.00 -12.40
N ARG A 47 11.28 -13.55 -12.67
CA ARG A 47 12.41 -12.99 -13.44
C ARG A 47 12.07 -12.34 -14.79
N GLU A 48 11.00 -12.77 -15.48
CA GLU A 48 10.56 -12.18 -16.76
C GLU A 48 9.86 -10.82 -16.61
N PHE A 49 9.29 -10.55 -15.44
CA PHE A 49 8.55 -9.32 -15.16
C PHE A 49 9.24 -8.45 -14.12
N GLY A 50 10.46 -8.84 -13.80
CA GLY A 50 11.30 -8.23 -12.83
C GLY A 50 10.92 -8.56 -11.40
N VAL A 51 11.96 -8.55 -10.58
CA VAL A 51 11.97 -9.06 -9.24
C VAL A 51 11.24 -8.09 -8.30
N LEU A 52 9.94 -8.31 -8.08
CA LEU A 52 9.38 -8.08 -6.74
C LEU A 52 9.94 -9.15 -5.77
N ALA A 53 11.28 -9.22 -5.60
CA ALA A 53 11.96 -10.24 -4.76
C ALA A 53 11.34 -10.34 -3.38
N ASP A 54 10.83 -9.21 -2.90
CA ASP A 54 10.47 -9.02 -1.52
C ASP A 54 8.96 -8.89 -1.28
N CYS A 55 8.12 -9.12 -2.31
CA CYS A 55 6.68 -9.13 -2.07
C CYS A 55 6.31 -10.27 -1.13
N ARG A 56 5.80 -9.89 0.05
CA ARG A 56 5.48 -10.81 1.12
C ARG A 56 4.16 -11.52 0.80
N ALA A 57 3.97 -12.70 1.37
CA ALA A 57 2.75 -13.48 1.14
C ALA A 57 1.44 -12.75 1.53
N GLY A 58 1.52 -11.73 2.39
CA GLY A 58 0.40 -10.87 2.79
C GLY A 58 0.34 -9.55 2.02
N GLU A 59 0.92 -9.46 0.83
CA GLU A 59 0.93 -8.24 0.02
C GLU A 59 0.16 -8.42 -1.28
N ILE A 60 -0.52 -7.36 -1.70
CA ILE A 60 -1.17 -7.24 -3.01
C ILE A 60 -0.42 -6.16 -3.79
N PRO A 61 0.58 -6.54 -4.59
CA PRO A 61 1.29 -5.61 -5.44
C PRO A 61 0.51 -5.39 -6.75
N LEU A 62 0.21 -4.13 -7.04
CA LEU A 62 -0.55 -3.70 -8.22
C LEU A 62 0.24 -2.65 -8.98
N GLN A 63 0.18 -2.71 -10.31
CA GLN A 63 0.91 -1.79 -11.16
C GLN A 63 0.10 -1.45 -12.40
N ARG A 64 0.10 -0.16 -12.77
CA ARG A 64 -0.42 0.32 -14.04
C ARG A 64 0.75 0.56 -14.99
N ARG A 65 0.89 -0.30 -16.00
CA ARG A 65 2.05 -0.31 -16.92
C ARG A 65 1.82 0.55 -18.16
N LEU A 66 1.61 1.85 -17.96
CA LEU A 66 1.31 2.79 -19.04
C LEU A 66 2.16 4.06 -18.90
N GLY A 67 2.78 4.49 -20.00
CA GLY A 67 3.55 5.74 -20.06
C GLY A 67 5.01 5.63 -19.58
N GLU A 68 5.62 6.79 -19.39
CA GLU A 68 7.03 6.96 -18.99
C GLU A 68 7.29 6.57 -17.53
N VAL A 69 6.27 6.68 -16.69
CA VAL A 69 6.29 6.24 -15.29
C VAL A 69 5.22 5.19 -15.05
N TRP A 70 5.50 4.19 -14.21
CA TRP A 70 4.54 3.14 -13.86
C TRP A 70 4.03 3.36 -12.43
N PRO A 71 2.79 3.86 -12.25
CA PRO A 71 2.15 3.92 -10.95
C PRO A 71 2.05 2.52 -10.33
N THR A 72 2.49 2.41 -9.08
CA THR A 72 2.58 1.14 -8.36
C THR A 72 1.96 1.31 -6.98
N VAL A 73 1.08 0.38 -6.60
CA VAL A 73 0.38 0.32 -5.32
C VAL A 73 0.73 -1.00 -4.65
N ILE A 74 1.03 -0.98 -3.35
CA ILE A 74 1.16 -2.19 -2.54
C ILE A 74 0.25 -2.07 -1.35
N ILE A 75 -0.71 -2.99 -1.25
CA ILE A 75 -1.53 -3.17 -0.05
C ILE A 75 -0.85 -4.25 0.79
N SER A 76 -0.28 -3.87 1.93
CA SER A 76 0.49 -4.76 2.81
C SER A 76 -0.28 -5.05 4.09
N PHE A 77 -0.75 -6.28 4.23
CA PHE A 77 -1.40 -6.74 5.45
C PHE A 77 -0.36 -7.08 6.51
N ASP A 78 -0.76 -6.97 7.78
CA ASP A 78 0.15 -7.26 8.88
C ASP A 78 0.68 -8.69 8.85
N HIS A 79 2.01 -8.83 8.89
CA HIS A 79 2.71 -10.12 8.86
C HIS A 79 2.35 -11.04 10.04
N ARG A 80 1.91 -10.47 11.17
CA ARG A 80 1.40 -11.22 12.34
C ARG A 80 -0.08 -11.57 12.19
N LYS A 81 -0.66 -11.35 11.01
CA LYS A 81 -2.05 -11.62 10.64
C LYS A 81 -3.06 -10.88 11.50
N ARG A 82 -2.68 -9.71 12.03
CA ARG A 82 -3.63 -8.80 12.70
C ARG A 82 -4.56 -8.18 11.66
N SER A 83 -5.75 -7.76 12.07
CA SER A 83 -6.75 -7.14 11.19
C SER A 83 -6.40 -5.68 10.92
N CYS A 84 -5.22 -5.43 10.35
CA CYS A 84 -4.80 -4.14 9.84
C CYS A 84 -3.96 -4.29 8.56
N PHE A 85 -3.88 -3.21 7.80
CA PHE A 85 -3.09 -3.14 6.56
C PHE A 85 -2.53 -1.73 6.36
N ARG A 86 -1.53 -1.62 5.48
CA ARG A 86 -0.94 -0.37 5.02
C ARG A 86 -1.08 -0.28 3.51
N ILE A 87 -1.07 0.94 2.98
CA ILE A 87 -1.00 1.17 1.55
C ILE A 87 0.26 1.96 1.25
N PHE A 88 1.05 1.45 0.32
CA PHE A 88 2.19 2.13 -0.26
C PHE A 88 1.87 2.48 -1.71
N PHE A 89 2.25 3.67 -2.13
CA PHE A 89 2.11 4.15 -3.50
C PHE A 89 3.45 4.68 -4.00
N GLY A 90 3.72 4.56 -5.28
CA GLY A 90 4.96 5.06 -5.88
C GLY A 90 4.85 5.14 -7.38
N VAL A 91 5.77 5.85 -8.00
CA VAL A 91 5.92 5.93 -9.46
C VAL A 91 7.29 5.39 -9.86
N LEU A 92 7.30 4.45 -10.80
CA LEU A 92 8.52 3.79 -11.23
C LEU A 92 8.92 4.30 -12.63
N PRO A 93 9.93 5.19 -12.75
CA PRO A 93 10.51 5.59 -14.04
C PRO A 93 11.28 4.42 -14.65
N GLU A 94 11.69 4.50 -15.92
CA GLU A 94 12.40 3.41 -16.63
C GLU A 94 13.56 2.77 -15.85
N VAL A 95 14.36 3.59 -15.16
CA VAL A 95 15.48 3.18 -14.31
C VAL A 95 15.20 3.57 -12.87
N CYS A 96 15.17 2.58 -11.99
CA CYS A 96 14.99 2.71 -10.54
C CYS A 96 16.30 2.44 -9.81
N GLN A 97 16.31 2.65 -8.48
CA GLN A 97 17.48 2.39 -7.64
C GLN A 97 17.17 1.38 -6.54
N GLN A 98 18.09 0.45 -6.31
CA GLN A 98 18.02 -0.52 -5.22
C GLN A 98 19.27 -0.45 -4.36
N LEU A 99 19.09 -0.39 -3.05
CA LEU A 99 20.18 -0.51 -2.09
C LEU A 99 20.57 -1.98 -1.93
N THR A 100 21.84 -2.29 -2.18
CA THR A 100 22.45 -3.61 -2.02
C THR A 100 23.63 -3.54 -1.04
N GLU A 101 24.23 -4.68 -0.70
CA GLU A 101 25.46 -4.72 0.10
C GLU A 101 26.61 -3.93 -0.56
N GLN A 102 26.63 -3.81 -1.89
CA GLN A 102 27.64 -3.05 -2.63
C GLN A 102 27.27 -1.58 -2.86
N GLY A 103 26.11 -1.12 -2.37
CA GLY A 103 25.60 0.25 -2.55
C GLY A 103 24.36 0.33 -3.44
N LEU A 104 24.06 1.54 -3.93
CA LEU A 104 22.93 1.78 -4.83
C LEU A 104 23.25 1.27 -6.23
N VAL A 105 22.40 0.37 -6.74
CA VAL A 105 22.48 -0.16 -8.11
C VAL A 105 21.26 0.25 -8.91
N ALA A 106 21.48 0.55 -10.18
CA ALA A 106 20.40 0.81 -11.13
C ALA A 106 19.70 -0.51 -11.48
N ILE A 107 18.38 -0.54 -11.38
CA ILE A 107 17.55 -1.68 -11.78
C ILE A 107 16.45 -1.19 -12.74
N PRO A 108 16.03 -2.00 -13.72
CA PRO A 108 14.94 -1.60 -14.59
C PRO A 108 13.61 -1.60 -13.83
N ARG A 109 12.66 -0.74 -14.23
CA ARG A 109 11.39 -0.54 -13.50
C ARG A 109 10.49 -1.74 -13.35
N HIS A 110 10.64 -2.74 -14.23
CA HIS A 110 9.92 -4.00 -14.08
C HIS A 110 10.47 -4.80 -12.90
N GLU A 111 11.76 -4.64 -12.57
CA GLU A 111 12.42 -5.24 -11.40
C GLU A 111 12.24 -4.45 -10.11
N ALA A 112 11.58 -3.29 -10.14
CA ALA A 112 11.51 -2.40 -9.01
C ALA A 112 10.30 -2.67 -8.10
N HIS A 113 10.55 -2.72 -6.79
CA HIS A 113 9.53 -2.58 -5.76
C HIS A 113 9.08 -1.11 -5.68
N VAL A 114 7.90 -0.85 -5.09
CA VAL A 114 7.38 0.53 -4.94
C VAL A 114 8.38 1.48 -4.27
N PHE A 115 9.26 0.95 -3.41
CA PHE A 115 10.27 1.69 -2.67
C PHE A 115 11.55 1.98 -3.47
N ASN A 116 11.73 1.35 -4.63
CA ASN A 116 12.87 1.58 -5.52
C ASN A 116 12.67 2.77 -6.47
N GLY A 117 11.45 3.29 -6.55
CA GLY A 117 11.16 4.51 -7.27
C GLY A 117 11.79 5.73 -6.61
N PRO A 118 12.06 6.80 -7.38
CA PRO A 118 12.58 8.06 -6.85
C PRO A 118 11.60 8.75 -5.90
N SER A 119 10.32 8.36 -5.94
CA SER A 119 9.30 8.87 -5.03
C SER A 119 8.30 7.76 -4.71
N HIS A 120 8.10 7.56 -3.41
CA HIS A 120 7.12 6.65 -2.86
C HIS A 120 6.53 7.22 -1.58
N TRP A 121 5.35 6.71 -1.22
CA TRP A 121 4.48 7.31 -0.25
C TRP A 121 3.75 6.24 0.53
N THR A 122 3.52 6.50 1.82
CA THR A 122 2.66 5.66 2.65
C THR A 122 1.36 6.43 2.87
N VAL A 123 0.22 5.81 2.61
CA VAL A 123 -1.07 6.43 2.89
C VAL A 123 -1.31 6.41 4.39
N VAL A 124 -1.56 7.57 4.99
CA VAL A 124 -1.70 7.74 6.45
C VAL A 124 -3.02 8.39 6.83
N ARG A 125 -3.66 7.88 7.87
CA ARG A 125 -4.89 8.41 8.46
C ARG A 125 -4.63 9.64 9.33
N GLY A 126 -4.62 10.83 8.74
CA GLY A 126 -4.59 12.08 9.52
C GLY A 126 -3.20 12.69 9.66
N GLN A 127 -2.86 13.24 10.84
CA GLN A 127 -1.72 14.16 11.00
C GLN A 127 -0.52 13.56 11.78
N ARG A 128 -0.65 12.45 12.52
CA ARG A 128 0.43 11.92 13.38
C ARG A 128 1.20 10.77 12.68
N GLN A 129 2.41 11.09 12.23
CA GLN A 129 3.31 10.23 11.43
C GLN A 129 3.50 8.77 11.90
N SER A 130 3.58 8.50 13.21
CA SER A 130 4.07 7.20 13.69
C SER A 130 2.99 6.13 13.91
N ASN A 131 1.72 6.51 14.04
CA ASN A 131 0.62 5.59 14.35
C ASN A 131 -0.54 5.64 13.35
N ASP A 132 -0.54 6.60 12.43
CA ASP A 132 -1.67 6.79 11.51
C ASP A 132 -1.51 6.01 10.19
N ASN A 133 -0.40 5.31 9.97
CA ASN A 133 -0.12 4.65 8.69
C ASN A 133 -0.76 3.26 8.52
N GLU A 134 -1.62 2.82 9.44
CA GLU A 134 -2.35 1.56 9.32
C GLU A 134 -3.85 1.79 9.33
N PHE A 135 -4.52 1.09 8.43
CA PHE A 135 -5.98 0.98 8.36
C PHE A 135 -6.39 -0.29 9.08
N GLY A 136 -7.49 -0.23 9.84
CA GLY A 136 -7.97 -1.35 10.63
C GLY A 136 -7.59 -1.24 12.10
N PHE A 137 -7.33 -2.39 12.72
CA PHE A 137 -7.04 -2.49 14.14
C PHE A 137 -5.68 -3.11 14.42
N CYS A 138 -4.80 -2.30 15.01
CA CYS A 138 -3.48 -2.72 15.45
C CYS A 138 -3.26 -2.39 16.95
N PRO A 139 -2.99 -3.40 17.80
CA PRO A 139 -2.76 -3.16 19.23
C PRO A 139 -1.53 -2.30 19.55
N SER A 140 -0.61 -2.09 18.59
CA SER A 140 0.55 -1.21 18.83
C SER A 140 0.21 0.28 18.77
N HIS A 141 -1.01 0.65 18.35
CA HIS A 141 -1.45 2.06 18.21
C HIS A 141 -2.22 2.59 19.43
N LEU A 142 -2.14 1.90 20.57
CA LEU A 142 -3.04 2.05 21.71
C LEU A 142 -2.62 3.14 22.72
N SER A 143 -2.34 4.37 22.28
CA SER A 143 -1.84 5.43 23.18
C SER A 143 -2.87 6.36 23.84
N ASP A 144 -4.19 6.27 23.60
CA ASP A 144 -5.17 7.23 24.16
C ASP A 144 -6.57 6.64 24.44
N LEU A 145 -7.41 7.34 25.21
CA LEU A 145 -8.81 7.01 25.62
C LEU A 145 -9.73 6.47 24.49
N HIS A 146 -9.48 6.85 23.24
CA HIS A 146 -10.11 6.25 22.04
C HIS A 146 -9.91 4.72 21.93
N ARG A 147 -8.95 4.17 22.68
CA ARG A 147 -8.62 2.75 22.86
C ARG A 147 -9.79 1.93 23.36
N VAL A 148 -10.52 2.42 24.37
CA VAL A 148 -11.59 1.63 25.00
C VAL A 148 -12.77 1.54 24.06
N ASP A 149 -13.18 2.66 23.47
CA ASP A 149 -14.27 2.68 22.48
C ASP A 149 -13.95 1.79 21.26
N ARG A 150 -12.77 1.93 20.64
CA ARG A 150 -12.39 1.07 19.51
C ARG A 150 -12.29 -0.42 19.87
N LEU A 151 -11.77 -0.75 21.05
CA LEU A 151 -11.72 -2.14 21.51
C LEU A 151 -13.12 -2.72 21.75
N LEU A 152 -14.01 -1.94 22.36
CA LEU A 152 -15.41 -2.33 22.58
C LEU A 152 -16.13 -2.49 21.24
N ARG A 153 -16.00 -1.53 20.32
CA ARG A 153 -16.57 -1.62 18.97
C ARG A 153 -16.02 -2.82 18.18
N LEU A 154 -14.73 -3.12 18.30
CA LEU A 154 -14.14 -4.32 17.68
C LEU A 154 -14.67 -5.63 18.31
N GLY A 155 -14.99 -5.61 19.60
CA GLY A 155 -15.61 -6.74 20.30
C GLY A 155 -17.07 -6.96 19.90
N LEU A 156 -17.84 -5.87 19.75
CA LEU A 156 -19.28 -5.89 19.54
C LEU A 156 -19.69 -5.94 18.07
N ALA A 157 -18.99 -5.22 17.21
CA ALA A 157 -19.31 -5.04 15.79
C ALA A 157 -18.02 -4.89 14.94
N PRO A 158 -17.15 -5.92 14.89
CA PRO A 158 -15.88 -5.84 14.18
C PRO A 158 -16.03 -5.53 12.69
N GLU A 159 -17.09 -6.02 12.05
CA GLU A 159 -17.33 -5.85 10.62
C GLU A 159 -17.53 -4.39 10.21
N GLY A 160 -18.39 -3.67 10.93
CA GLY A 160 -18.66 -2.26 10.66
C GLY A 160 -17.42 -1.39 10.86
N LEU A 161 -16.68 -1.63 11.94
CA LEU A 161 -15.43 -0.91 12.21
C LEU A 161 -14.38 -1.17 11.12
N LEU A 162 -14.16 -2.43 10.73
CA LEU A 162 -13.19 -2.74 9.68
C LEU A 162 -13.63 -2.17 8.32
N ARG A 163 -14.94 -2.17 8.03
CA ARG A 163 -15.48 -1.60 6.79
C ARG A 163 -15.26 -0.09 6.72
N GLU A 164 -15.50 0.63 7.81
CA GLU A 164 -15.21 2.07 7.92
C GLU A 164 -13.74 2.38 7.57
N GLU A 165 -12.81 1.53 8.02
CA GLU A 165 -11.38 1.70 7.74
C GLU A 165 -11.04 1.46 6.27
N VAL A 166 -11.68 0.49 5.62
CA VAL A 166 -11.50 0.24 4.18
C VAL A 166 -12.12 1.35 3.34
N VAL A 167 -13.29 1.87 3.72
CA VAL A 167 -13.93 3.01 3.05
C VAL A 167 -13.03 4.25 3.15
N PHE A 168 -12.49 4.53 4.33
CA PHE A 168 -11.57 5.63 4.52
C PHE A 168 -10.28 5.46 3.69
N ALA A 169 -9.73 4.24 3.62
CA ALA A 169 -8.59 3.94 2.75
C ALA A 169 -8.90 4.18 1.26
N HIS A 170 -10.10 3.82 0.82
CA HIS A 170 -10.58 4.06 -0.54
C HIS A 170 -10.66 5.55 -0.87
N GLU A 171 -11.17 6.38 0.04
CA GLU A 171 -11.20 7.84 -0.12
C GLU A 171 -9.80 8.43 -0.29
N CYS A 172 -8.83 8.01 0.53
CA CYS A 172 -7.44 8.45 0.39
C CYS A 172 -6.81 8.01 -0.95
N MET A 173 -7.15 6.81 -1.43
CA MET A 173 -6.62 6.29 -2.69
C MET A 173 -7.12 7.04 -3.93
N ALA A 174 -8.35 7.57 -3.90
CA ALA A 174 -8.90 8.32 -5.02
C ALA A 174 -8.05 9.56 -5.36
N GLU A 175 -7.54 10.27 -4.35
CA GLU A 175 -6.65 11.43 -4.53
C GLU A 175 -5.32 11.03 -5.19
N LEU A 176 -4.74 9.89 -4.77
CA LEU A 176 -3.51 9.35 -5.34
C LEU A 176 -3.66 8.92 -6.80
N LEU A 177 -4.78 8.28 -7.12
CA LEU A 177 -5.05 7.81 -8.48
C LEU A 177 -5.23 8.99 -9.43
N ALA A 178 -5.93 10.05 -9.00
CA ALA A 178 -6.09 11.27 -9.78
C ALA A 178 -4.73 11.94 -10.09
N ALA A 179 -3.83 11.99 -9.10
CA ALA A 179 -2.47 12.50 -9.29
C ALA A 179 -1.65 11.64 -10.26
N SER A 180 -1.79 10.30 -10.19
CA SER A 180 -1.06 9.39 -11.08
C SER A 180 -1.40 9.57 -12.57
N VAL A 181 -2.62 10.03 -12.88
CA VAL A 181 -3.09 10.28 -14.25
C VAL A 181 -2.67 11.67 -14.74
N SER A 182 -2.74 12.68 -13.85
CA SER A 182 -2.49 14.08 -14.20
C SER A 182 -1.01 14.48 -14.16
N GLY A 183 -0.15 13.55 -13.75
CA GLY A 183 1.25 13.80 -13.42
C GLY A 183 1.40 14.10 -11.94
N MET A 184 2.47 13.56 -11.34
CA MET A 184 2.77 13.80 -9.93
C MET A 184 3.00 15.29 -9.71
N PRO A 185 2.34 15.93 -8.72
CA PRO A 185 2.61 17.31 -8.40
C PRO A 185 4.08 17.47 -8.00
N ARG A 186 4.81 18.40 -8.64
CA ARG A 186 6.24 18.65 -8.35
C ARG A 186 6.50 18.94 -6.88
N GLU A 187 5.53 19.54 -6.19
CA GLU A 187 5.61 19.80 -4.76
C GLU A 187 5.76 18.52 -3.91
N TRP A 188 5.36 17.36 -4.43
CA TRP A 188 5.50 16.06 -3.74
C TRP A 188 6.93 15.50 -3.82
N GLU A 189 7.70 15.92 -4.83
CA GLU A 189 9.10 15.52 -5.02
C GLU A 189 10.03 16.29 -4.07
N THR A 190 9.66 17.53 -3.72
CA THR A 190 10.52 18.43 -2.94
C THR A 190 10.02 18.68 -1.51
N ALA A 191 8.80 18.26 -1.16
CA ALA A 191 8.26 18.56 0.16
C ALA A 191 8.87 17.64 1.24
N PRO A 192 9.62 18.18 2.21
CA PRO A 192 9.98 17.44 3.40
C PRO A 192 8.68 17.19 4.18
N LEU A 193 8.18 15.96 4.15
CA LEU A 193 7.00 15.55 4.92
C LEU A 193 5.74 16.38 4.61
N GLY A 194 5.58 16.79 3.35
CA GLY A 194 4.46 17.60 2.90
C GLY A 194 3.15 16.84 2.95
N ARG A 195 2.19 17.37 3.69
CA ARG A 195 0.80 16.92 3.69
C ARG A 195 0.23 17.09 2.29
N VAL A 196 -0.27 16.02 1.69
CA VAL A 196 -0.97 16.08 0.41
C VAL A 196 -2.44 15.86 0.69
N GLY A 197 -3.24 16.92 0.60
CA GLY A 197 -4.65 16.82 0.94
C GLY A 197 -4.92 16.65 2.44
N ARG A 198 -6.14 16.26 2.81
CA ARG A 198 -6.54 16.23 4.23
C ARG A 198 -5.98 15.03 4.99
N HIS A 199 -5.61 13.96 4.28
CA HIS A 199 -5.39 12.61 4.82
C HIS A 199 -4.17 11.89 4.23
N MET A 200 -3.11 12.62 3.85
CA MET A 200 -1.90 11.97 3.33
C MET A 200 -0.64 12.74 3.72
N GLN A 201 0.43 12.01 3.98
CA GLN A 201 1.78 12.52 4.17
C GLN A 201 2.74 11.74 3.28
N LEU A 202 3.71 12.44 2.74
CA LEU A 202 4.72 11.86 1.86
C LEU A 202 6.00 11.58 2.65
N LEU A 203 6.54 10.37 2.51
CA LEU A 203 7.89 10.04 2.97
C LEU A 203 8.78 9.88 1.75
N SER A 204 9.28 11.00 1.20
CA SER A 204 10.27 10.93 0.13
C SER A 204 11.61 10.47 0.72
N THR A 205 12.10 9.32 0.28
CA THR A 205 13.53 9.03 0.32
C THR A 205 14.08 9.35 -1.06
N THR A 206 14.57 10.58 -1.23
CA THR A 206 15.38 10.93 -2.40
C THR A 206 16.74 10.27 -2.23
N HIS A 207 17.01 9.24 -3.03
CA HIS A 207 18.36 8.76 -3.25
C HIS A 207 19.04 9.72 -4.23
N THR A 208 19.80 10.68 -3.71
CA THR A 208 20.75 11.49 -4.50
C THR A 208 22.07 10.76 -4.65
#